data_AF-A0A9K3P2I0-F1
#
_entry.id   AF-A0A9K3P2I0-F1
#
_cell.length_a   1.000
_cell.length_b   1.000
_cell.length_c   1.000
_cell.angle_alpha   90.00
_cell.angle_beta   90.00
_cell.angle_gamma   90.00
#
_symmetry.space_group_name_H-M   'P 1'
#
loop_
_entity.id
_entity.type
_entity.pdbx_description
1 polymer ?
#
loop_
_entity_poly.entity_id
_entity_poly.type
_entity_poly.pdbx_seq_one_letter_code
_entity_poly.pdbx_strand_id
1 'polypeptide(L)'
;MKQKDEEHKTVLAKMEESFTNTRLAYANMMAGEADLKAQIEEMKGNEEEINAENAALQAKVDDLQATKTWLLSEGAKLLAKNIHKGPEMTVDVAAVNNAMSAVGVNSGLQNGYIHALRKKPRYAEVPMLNRNTGEELSAAITCFDTLTFPVVEDLPKLVHEPLSKIKDALSFASGGSSKE
;
A
#
# COMPACT_ATOMS: atom_id res chain seq x y z
N MET A 1 73.43 41.43 53.21
CA MET A 1 73.49 40.95 51.82
C MET A 1 72.81 39.59 51.66
N LYS A 2 73.26 38.53 52.34
CA LYS A 2 72.73 37.16 52.19
C LYS A 2 71.20 36.97 52.29
N GLN A 3 70.52 37.67 53.20
CA GLN A 3 69.06 37.54 53.37
C GLN A 3 68.26 38.07 52.18
N LYS A 4 68.71 39.18 51.58
CA LYS A 4 68.06 39.80 50.42
C LYS A 4 68.22 38.94 49.15
N ASP A 5 69.35 38.24 49.04
CA ASP A 5 69.62 37.32 47.92
C ASP A 5 68.73 36.07 48.01
N GLU A 6 68.48 35.56 49.22
CA GLU A 6 67.59 34.40 49.44
C GLU A 6 66.11 34.75 49.20
N GLU A 7 65.69 35.95 49.62
CA GLU A 7 64.36 36.49 49.32
C GLU A 7 64.15 36.64 47.81
N HIS A 8 65.13 37.18 47.09
CA HIS A 8 65.08 37.33 45.64
C HIS A 8 65.00 35.96 44.93
N LYS A 9 65.77 34.97 45.37
CA LYS A 9 65.71 33.59 44.85
C LYS A 9 64.35 32.95 45.08
N THR A 10 63.75 33.18 46.24
CA THR A 10 62.41 32.68 46.58
C THR A 10 61.33 33.33 45.71
N VAL A 11 61.45 34.63 45.44
CA VAL A 11 60.52 35.35 44.55
C VAL A 11 60.64 34.83 43.11
N LEU A 12 61.86 34.61 42.61
CA LEU A 12 62.08 34.04 41.28
C LEU A 12 61.47 32.65 41.15
N ALA A 13 61.66 31.77 42.14
CA ALA A 13 61.07 30.43 42.13
C ALA A 13 59.53 30.48 42.09
N LYS A 14 58.90 31.38 42.86
CA LYS A 14 57.44 31.60 42.82
C LYS A 14 56.97 32.16 41.48
N MET A 15 57.74 33.05 40.87
CA MET A 15 57.44 33.56 39.53
C MET A 15 57.50 32.45 38.49
N GLU A 16 58.56 31.64 38.48
CA GLU A 16 58.70 30.48 37.60
C GLU A 16 57.53 29.50 37.77
N GLU A 17 57.17 29.17 39.02
CA GLU A 17 56.01 28.33 39.32
C GLU A 17 54.72 28.94 38.75
N SER A 18 54.49 30.24 38.95
CA SER A 18 53.31 30.93 38.41
C SER A 18 53.26 30.91 36.87
N PHE A 19 54.41 31.06 36.19
CA PHE A 19 54.50 30.97 34.74
C PHE A 19 54.24 29.56 34.24
N THR A 20 54.72 28.53 34.94
CA THR A 20 54.44 27.14 34.57
C THR A 20 52.96 26.79 34.76
N ASN A 21 52.34 27.22 35.86
CA ASN A 21 50.92 26.99 36.15
C ASN A 21 50.02 27.71 35.14
N THR A 22 50.31 28.96 34.81
CA THR A 22 49.55 29.71 33.78
C THR A 22 49.69 29.07 32.40
N ARG A 23 50.89 28.61 32.03
CA ARG A 23 51.11 27.88 30.78
C ARG A 23 50.35 26.56 30.72
N LEU A 24 50.31 25.80 31.82
CA LEU A 24 49.52 24.56 31.92
C LEU A 24 48.02 24.83 31.81
N ALA A 25 47.52 25.84 32.51
CA ALA A 25 46.12 26.25 32.43
C ALA A 25 45.74 26.66 31.00
N TYR A 26 46.59 27.43 30.32
CA TYR A 26 46.37 27.79 28.92
C TYR A 26 46.36 26.57 28.00
N ALA A 27 47.32 25.64 28.15
CA ALA A 27 47.36 24.42 27.36
C ALA A 27 46.11 23.56 27.54
N ASN A 28 45.63 23.41 28.78
CA ASN A 28 44.39 22.68 29.08
C ASN A 28 43.16 23.37 28.49
N MET A 29 43.09 24.71 28.53
CA MET A 29 42.01 25.47 27.93
C MET A 29 41.97 25.29 26.41
N MET A 30 43.12 25.37 25.74
CA MET A 30 43.21 25.14 24.29
C MET A 30 42.81 23.71 23.92
N ALA A 31 43.18 22.72 24.72
CA ALA A 31 42.77 21.33 24.52
C ALA A 31 41.25 21.17 24.70
N GLY A 32 40.66 21.81 25.72
CA GLY A 32 39.21 21.81 25.93
C GLY A 32 38.45 22.51 24.80
N GLU A 33 38.97 23.62 24.27
CA GLU A 33 38.38 24.31 23.11
C GLU A 33 38.41 23.42 21.86
N ALA A 34 39.52 22.72 21.61
CA ALA A 34 39.64 21.80 20.49
C ALA A 34 38.65 20.62 20.60
N ASP A 35 38.47 20.07 21.79
CA ASP A 35 37.50 19.00 22.06
C ASP A 35 36.06 19.48 21.86
N LEU A 36 35.69 20.64 22.42
CA LEU A 36 34.37 21.24 22.20
C LEU A 36 34.10 21.51 20.72
N LYS A 37 35.10 22.00 19.98
CA LYS A 37 34.98 22.22 18.54
C LYS A 37 34.76 20.92 17.77
N ALA A 38 35.45 19.84 18.14
CA ALA A 38 35.26 18.53 17.54
C ALA A 38 33.83 18.01 17.81
N GLN A 39 33.34 18.12 19.04
CA GLN A 39 31.98 17.72 19.41
C GLN A 39 30.92 18.54 18.67
N ILE A 40 31.13 19.84 18.47
CA ILE A 40 30.21 20.69 17.69
C ILE A 40 30.12 20.23 16.23
N GLU A 41 31.25 19.91 15.60
CA GLU A 41 31.25 19.43 14.22
C GLU A 41 30.60 18.05 14.10
N GLU A 42 30.82 17.16 15.07
CA GLU A 42 30.12 15.87 15.15
C GLU A 42 28.60 16.06 15.29
N MET A 43 28.15 16.93 16.19
CA MET A 43 26.72 17.22 16.38
C MET A 43 26.08 17.79 15.11
N LYS A 44 26.78 18.67 14.38
CA LYS A 44 26.28 19.20 13.10
C LYS A 44 26.14 18.10 12.05
N GLY A 45 27.12 17.19 11.96
CA GLY A 45 27.04 16.05 11.05
C GLY A 45 25.83 15.16 11.35
N ASN A 46 25.59 14.87 12.63
CA ASN A 46 24.42 14.09 13.06
C ASN A 46 23.10 14.83 12.76
N GLU A 47 23.06 16.15 12.95
CA GLU A 47 21.89 16.97 12.62
C GLU A 47 21.57 16.94 11.11
N GLU A 48 22.59 17.02 10.26
CA GLU A 48 22.43 16.89 8.81
C GLU A 48 21.89 15.52 8.39
N GLU A 49 22.41 14.43 8.99
CA GLU A 49 21.94 13.07 8.74
C GLU A 49 20.47 12.89 9.15
N ILE A 50 20.11 13.33 10.36
CA ILE A 50 18.73 13.28 10.86
C ILE A 50 17.79 14.10 9.97
N ASN A 51 18.22 15.26 9.50
CA ASN A 51 17.41 16.09 8.60
C ASN A 51 17.20 15.39 7.24
N ALA A 52 18.21 14.71 6.71
CA ALA A 52 18.08 13.94 5.48
C ALA A 52 17.12 12.74 5.65
N GLU A 53 17.20 12.02 6.78
CA GLU A 53 16.29 10.93 7.09
C GLU A 53 14.84 11.43 7.25
N ASN A 54 14.64 12.53 7.98
CA ASN A 54 13.33 13.15 8.16
C ASN A 54 12.71 13.56 6.82
N ALA A 55 13.49 14.14 5.90
CA ALA A 55 13.01 14.49 4.56
C ALA A 55 12.59 13.25 3.76
N ALA A 56 13.37 12.16 3.83
CA ALA A 56 13.05 10.90 3.17
C ALA A 56 11.78 10.24 3.75
N LEU A 57 11.61 10.29 5.08
CA LEU A 57 10.41 9.80 5.75
C LEU A 57 9.17 10.64 5.38
N GLN A 58 9.31 11.96 5.34
CA GLN A 58 8.21 12.84 4.94
C GLN A 58 7.75 12.54 3.52
N ALA A 59 8.68 12.35 2.57
CA ALA A 59 8.34 11.95 1.20
C ALA A 59 7.57 10.62 1.13
N LYS A 60 7.95 9.63 1.96
CA LYS A 60 7.21 8.35 2.07
C LYS A 60 5.80 8.54 2.65
N VAL A 61 5.67 9.40 3.66
CA VAL A 61 4.36 9.72 4.25
C VAL A 61 3.45 10.39 3.23
N ASP A 62 3.97 11.34 2.45
CA ASP A 62 3.21 12.05 1.42
C ASP A 62 2.72 11.08 0.32
N ASP A 63 3.58 10.15 -0.12
CA ASP A 63 3.21 9.11 -1.10
C ASP A 63 2.13 8.15 -0.55
N LEU A 64 2.24 7.74 0.72
CA LEU A 64 1.22 6.92 1.37
C LEU A 64 -0.12 7.65 1.50
N GLN A 65 -0.10 8.94 1.84
CA GLN A 65 -1.30 9.77 1.91
C GLN A 65 -1.95 9.94 0.53
N ALA A 66 -1.15 10.16 -0.52
CA ALA A 66 -1.64 10.22 -1.89
C ALA A 66 -2.28 8.90 -2.33
N THR A 67 -1.61 7.78 -2.03
CA THR A 67 -2.10 6.43 -2.33
C THR A 67 -3.41 6.12 -1.62
N LYS A 68 -3.50 6.43 -0.31
CA LYS A 68 -4.72 6.28 0.47
C LYS A 68 -5.87 7.10 -0.10
N THR A 69 -5.62 8.38 -0.40
CA THR A 69 -6.64 9.28 -0.96
C THR A 69 -7.15 8.77 -2.31
N TRP A 70 -6.24 8.32 -3.17
CA TRP A 70 -6.61 7.75 -4.46
C TRP A 70 -7.39 6.44 -4.34
N LEU A 71 -6.98 5.51 -3.47
CA LEU A 71 -7.69 4.24 -3.25
C LEU A 71 -9.14 4.47 -2.78
N LEU A 72 -9.33 5.41 -1.85
CA LEU A 72 -10.66 5.74 -1.30
C LEU A 72 -11.55 6.51 -2.27
N SER A 73 -10.99 7.28 -3.20
CA SER A 73 -11.77 8.09 -4.15
C SER A 73 -12.05 7.35 -5.48
N GLU A 74 -11.04 6.72 -6.06
CA GLU A 74 -11.08 6.17 -7.42
C GLU A 74 -10.70 4.68 -7.47
N GLY A 75 -9.72 4.24 -6.66
CA GLY A 75 -9.24 2.86 -6.68
C GLY A 75 -10.33 1.83 -6.38
N ALA A 76 -11.18 2.08 -5.37
CA ALA A 76 -12.31 1.20 -5.06
C ALA A 76 -13.33 1.11 -6.21
N LYS A 77 -13.58 2.22 -6.93
CA LYS A 77 -14.47 2.23 -8.10
C LYS A 77 -13.88 1.42 -9.25
N LEU A 78 -12.57 1.53 -9.48
CA LEU A 78 -11.87 0.75 -10.50
C LEU A 78 -11.86 -0.73 -10.16
N LEU A 79 -11.61 -1.11 -8.90
CA LEU A 79 -11.68 -2.49 -8.44
C LEU A 79 -13.09 -3.07 -8.67
N ALA A 80 -14.13 -2.37 -8.24
CA ALA A 80 -15.52 -2.79 -8.48
C ALA A 80 -15.82 -2.93 -9.98
N LYS A 81 -15.31 -2.01 -10.81
CA LYS A 81 -15.46 -2.09 -12.28
C LYS A 81 -14.73 -3.30 -12.87
N ASN A 82 -13.51 -3.61 -12.42
CA ASN A 82 -12.75 -4.79 -12.84
C ASN A 82 -13.49 -6.07 -12.49
N ILE A 83 -14.07 -6.15 -11.29
CA ILE A 83 -14.89 -7.29 -10.86
C ILE A 83 -16.17 -7.41 -11.70
N HIS A 84 -16.95 -6.33 -11.80
CA HIS A 84 -18.25 -6.38 -12.48
C HIS A 84 -18.17 -6.57 -13.99
N LYS A 85 -17.12 -6.05 -14.63
CA LYS A 85 -16.91 -6.15 -16.08
C LYS A 85 -15.84 -7.19 -16.44
N GLY A 86 -15.32 -7.92 -15.45
CA GLY A 86 -14.35 -8.97 -15.65
C GLY A 86 -14.95 -10.13 -16.46
N PRO A 87 -14.13 -10.83 -17.25
CA PRO A 87 -14.57 -12.02 -17.95
C PRO A 87 -15.13 -13.08 -16.98
N GLU A 88 -14.59 -13.18 -15.77
CA GLU A 88 -15.01 -14.15 -14.74
C GLU A 88 -16.47 -13.94 -14.34
N MET A 89 -16.83 -12.71 -13.92
CA MET A 89 -18.22 -12.37 -13.58
C MET A 89 -19.16 -12.54 -14.77
N THR A 90 -18.73 -12.12 -15.97
CA THR A 90 -19.58 -12.16 -17.17
C THR A 90 -19.90 -13.60 -17.58
N VAL A 91 -18.90 -14.49 -17.55
CA VAL A 91 -19.05 -15.90 -17.92
C VAL A 91 -19.94 -16.62 -16.92
N ASP A 92 -19.74 -16.44 -15.63
CA ASP A 92 -20.50 -17.19 -14.62
C ASP A 92 -21.94 -16.68 -14.49
N VAL A 93 -22.20 -15.37 -14.61
CA VAL A 93 -23.57 -14.84 -14.70
C VAL A 93 -24.28 -15.40 -15.94
N ALA A 94 -23.59 -15.50 -17.08
CA ALA A 94 -24.15 -16.12 -18.27
C ALA A 94 -24.43 -17.61 -18.06
N ALA A 95 -23.55 -18.34 -17.39
CA ALA A 95 -23.73 -19.75 -17.05
C ALA A 95 -24.96 -19.97 -16.16
N VAL A 96 -25.13 -19.17 -15.10
CA VAL A 96 -26.30 -19.22 -14.21
C VAL A 96 -27.58 -18.88 -14.98
N ASN A 97 -27.57 -17.83 -15.82
CA ASN A 97 -28.75 -17.46 -16.62
C ASN A 97 -29.16 -18.54 -17.64
N ASN A 98 -28.17 -19.18 -18.27
CA ASN A 98 -28.40 -20.29 -19.18
C ASN A 98 -28.97 -21.51 -18.43
N ALA A 99 -28.41 -21.86 -17.27
CA ALA A 99 -28.91 -22.94 -16.43
C ALA A 99 -30.34 -22.68 -15.93
N MET A 100 -30.65 -21.45 -15.48
CA MET A 100 -32.02 -21.06 -15.10
C MET A 100 -33.02 -21.18 -16.26
N SER A 101 -32.58 -20.81 -17.47
CA SER A 101 -33.40 -20.97 -18.67
C SER A 101 -33.66 -22.45 -19.00
N ALA A 102 -32.67 -23.33 -18.77
CA ALA A 102 -32.79 -24.77 -18.95
C ALA A 102 -33.72 -25.43 -17.92
N VAL A 103 -33.73 -24.96 -16.66
CA VAL A 103 -34.70 -25.34 -15.60
C VAL A 103 -36.13 -24.90 -15.93
N GLY A 104 -36.35 -24.25 -17.07
CA GLY A 104 -37.67 -23.86 -17.52
C GLY A 104 -38.23 -22.68 -16.75
N VAL A 105 -37.41 -21.89 -16.04
CA VAL A 105 -37.90 -20.66 -15.39
C VAL A 105 -38.44 -19.70 -16.46
N ASN A 106 -37.65 -19.42 -17.50
CA ASN A 106 -38.07 -18.50 -18.57
C ASN A 106 -39.01 -19.18 -19.58
N SER A 107 -38.66 -20.37 -20.07
CA SER A 107 -39.46 -21.08 -21.07
C SER A 107 -40.75 -21.68 -20.49
N GLY A 108 -40.75 -22.13 -19.23
CA GLY A 108 -41.92 -22.62 -18.52
C GLY A 108 -42.90 -21.51 -18.15
N LEU A 109 -42.45 -20.31 -17.77
CA LEU A 109 -43.34 -19.16 -17.60
C LEU A 109 -44.01 -18.77 -18.92
N GLN A 110 -43.23 -18.66 -20.00
CA GLN A 110 -43.75 -18.28 -21.32
C GLN A 110 -44.74 -19.33 -21.85
N ASN A 111 -44.39 -20.62 -21.77
CA ASN A 111 -45.26 -21.71 -22.20
C ASN A 111 -46.51 -21.83 -21.31
N GLY A 112 -46.36 -21.66 -20.00
CA GLY A 112 -47.47 -21.63 -19.05
C GLY A 112 -48.44 -20.48 -19.35
N TYR A 113 -47.92 -19.29 -19.65
CA TYR A 113 -48.72 -18.13 -20.07
C TYR A 113 -49.50 -18.39 -21.35
N ILE A 114 -48.85 -18.92 -22.40
CA ILE A 114 -49.52 -19.28 -23.66
C ILE A 114 -50.58 -20.37 -23.43
N HIS A 115 -50.31 -21.35 -22.56
CA HIS A 115 -51.25 -22.44 -22.26
C HIS A 115 -52.48 -21.96 -21.48
N ALA A 116 -52.27 -21.05 -20.51
CA ALA A 116 -53.33 -20.39 -19.75
C ALA A 116 -54.22 -19.52 -20.64
N LEU A 117 -53.63 -18.72 -21.55
CA LEU A 117 -54.37 -17.94 -22.55
C LEU A 117 -55.26 -18.83 -23.43
N ARG A 118 -54.81 -20.05 -23.74
CA ARG A 118 -55.55 -21.03 -24.55
C ARG A 118 -56.59 -21.83 -23.76
N LYS A 119 -56.82 -21.53 -22.47
CA LYS A 119 -57.76 -22.22 -21.56
C LYS A 119 -57.59 -23.75 -21.55
N LYS A 120 -56.37 -24.23 -21.77
CA LYS A 120 -56.08 -25.66 -21.76
C LYS A 120 -55.89 -26.15 -20.32
N PRO A 121 -56.18 -27.43 -20.02
CA PRO A 121 -55.93 -28.01 -18.70
C PRO A 121 -54.45 -27.90 -18.32
N ARG A 122 -54.17 -27.91 -17.01
CA ARG A 122 -52.79 -27.85 -16.49
C ARG A 122 -51.95 -28.99 -17.06
N TYR A 123 -50.70 -28.68 -17.40
CA TYR A 123 -49.72 -29.72 -17.74
C TYR A 123 -49.49 -30.64 -16.54
N ALA A 124 -49.39 -31.95 -16.79
CA ALA A 124 -48.92 -32.91 -15.78
C ALA A 124 -47.39 -32.82 -15.58
N GLU A 125 -46.66 -32.55 -16.66
CA GLU A 125 -45.23 -32.23 -16.68
C GLU A 125 -44.96 -31.15 -17.74
N VAL A 126 -44.00 -30.25 -17.48
CA VAL A 126 -43.63 -29.18 -18.42
C VAL A 126 -42.89 -29.80 -19.62
N PRO A 127 -43.40 -29.66 -20.85
CA PRO A 127 -42.73 -30.20 -22.03
C PRO A 127 -41.34 -29.58 -22.23
N MET A 128 -40.34 -30.40 -22.56
CA MET A 128 -38.94 -30.01 -22.85
C MET A 128 -38.09 -29.58 -21.64
N LEU A 129 -38.51 -29.88 -20.41
CA LEU A 129 -37.66 -29.70 -19.24
C LEU A 129 -36.56 -30.79 -19.22
N ASN A 130 -35.28 -30.39 -19.30
CA ASN A 130 -34.16 -31.33 -19.15
C ASN A 130 -34.15 -31.88 -17.71
N ARG A 131 -34.00 -33.21 -17.55
CA ARG A 131 -34.07 -33.90 -16.26
C ARG A 131 -32.91 -33.58 -15.31
N ASN A 132 -31.77 -33.13 -15.85
CA ASN A 132 -30.58 -32.79 -15.06
C ASN A 132 -30.47 -31.29 -14.73
N THR A 133 -31.50 -30.50 -15.06
CA THR A 133 -31.45 -29.03 -14.97
C THR A 133 -31.26 -28.51 -13.55
N GLY A 134 -31.79 -29.21 -12.55
CA GLY A 134 -31.57 -28.85 -11.13
C GLY A 134 -30.11 -29.03 -10.71
N GLU A 135 -29.45 -30.08 -11.19
CA GLU A 135 -28.02 -30.33 -10.92
C GLU A 135 -27.15 -29.30 -11.66
N GLU A 136 -27.48 -28.99 -12.92
CA GLU A 136 -26.79 -27.95 -13.72
C GLU A 136 -26.90 -26.57 -13.06
N LEU A 137 -28.09 -26.18 -12.57
CA LEU A 137 -28.28 -24.92 -11.85
C LEU A 137 -27.53 -24.92 -10.52
N SER A 138 -27.59 -26.01 -9.75
CA SER A 138 -26.85 -26.12 -8.49
C SER A 138 -25.34 -26.03 -8.71
N ALA A 139 -24.82 -26.63 -9.78
CA ALA A 139 -23.41 -26.55 -10.14
C ALA A 139 -23.01 -25.14 -10.58
N ALA A 140 -23.84 -24.47 -11.38
CA ALA A 140 -23.61 -23.09 -11.82
C ALA A 140 -23.62 -22.10 -10.64
N ILE A 141 -24.56 -22.26 -9.70
CA ILE A 141 -24.60 -21.45 -8.47
C ILE A 141 -23.35 -21.71 -7.62
N THR A 142 -22.98 -22.99 -7.43
CA THR A 142 -21.78 -23.33 -6.67
C THR A 142 -20.52 -22.72 -7.28
N CYS A 143 -20.40 -22.76 -8.62
CA CYS A 143 -19.30 -22.13 -9.35
C CYS A 143 -19.26 -20.62 -9.08
N PHE A 144 -20.41 -19.94 -9.22
CA PHE A 144 -20.55 -18.51 -8.96
C PHE A 144 -20.21 -18.12 -7.51
N ASP A 145 -20.57 -18.94 -6.52
CA ASP A 145 -20.27 -18.67 -5.11
C ASP A 145 -18.76 -18.82 -4.80
N THR A 146 -18.05 -19.66 -5.56
CA THR A 146 -16.60 -19.88 -5.41
C THR A 146 -15.74 -19.03 -6.34
N LEU A 147 -16.35 -18.06 -7.03
CA LEU A 147 -15.71 -17.27 -8.07
C LEU A 147 -14.61 -16.38 -7.47
N THR A 148 -13.39 -16.53 -8.00
CA THR A 148 -12.25 -15.69 -7.62
C THR A 148 -11.91 -14.72 -8.75
N PHE A 149 -11.40 -13.55 -8.36
CA PHE A 149 -11.06 -12.50 -9.30
C PHE A 149 -9.54 -12.30 -9.30
N PRO A 150 -8.85 -12.50 -10.42
CA PRO A 150 -7.40 -12.30 -10.51
C PRO A 150 -6.96 -10.92 -10.01
N VAL A 151 -7.75 -9.88 -10.30
CA VAL A 151 -7.48 -8.51 -9.83
C VAL A 151 -7.44 -8.42 -8.30
N VAL A 152 -8.24 -9.22 -7.58
CA VAL A 152 -8.26 -9.25 -6.10
C VAL A 152 -7.09 -10.06 -5.57
N GLU A 153 -6.75 -11.17 -6.23
CA GLU A 153 -5.60 -12.02 -5.88
C GLU A 153 -4.25 -11.35 -6.11
N ASP A 154 -4.19 -10.39 -7.04
CA ASP A 154 -2.98 -9.64 -7.37
C ASP A 154 -2.75 -8.42 -6.47
N LEU A 155 -3.79 -7.89 -5.79
CA LEU A 155 -3.66 -6.72 -4.90
C LEU A 155 -2.56 -6.87 -3.83
N PRO A 156 -2.40 -8.01 -3.13
CA PRO A 156 -1.35 -8.18 -2.14
C PRO A 156 0.07 -8.06 -2.71
N LYS A 157 0.25 -8.29 -4.02
CA LYS A 157 1.55 -8.16 -4.70
C LYS A 157 1.97 -6.69 -4.88
N LEU A 158 1.03 -5.75 -4.72
CA LEU A 158 1.23 -4.32 -4.95
C LEU A 158 1.49 -3.52 -3.68
N VAL A 159 1.61 -4.16 -2.50
CA VAL A 159 1.71 -3.49 -1.18
C VAL A 159 2.90 -2.53 -1.07
N HIS A 160 4.01 -2.81 -1.76
CA HIS A 160 5.22 -2.00 -1.74
C HIS A 160 5.44 -1.19 -3.02
N GLU A 161 4.47 -1.22 -3.94
CA GLU A 161 4.61 -0.57 -5.23
C GLU A 161 4.11 0.88 -5.18
N PRO A 162 4.72 1.79 -5.96
CA PRO A 162 4.29 3.17 -6.00
C PRO A 162 2.89 3.30 -6.62
N LEU A 163 2.22 4.40 -6.31
CA LEU A 163 0.86 4.68 -6.78
C LEU A 163 0.69 4.56 -8.30
N SER A 164 1.72 4.90 -9.09
CA SER A 164 1.68 4.75 -10.55
C SER A 164 1.45 3.30 -10.98
N LYS A 165 2.20 2.36 -10.42
CA LYS A 165 2.04 0.93 -10.73
C LYS A 165 0.72 0.38 -10.23
N ILE A 166 0.25 0.83 -9.06
CA ILE A 166 -1.07 0.43 -8.53
C ILE A 166 -2.18 0.87 -9.49
N LYS A 167 -2.09 2.11 -10.00
CA LYS A 167 -3.02 2.64 -11.00
C LYS A 167 -3.00 1.83 -12.29
N ASP A 168 -1.82 1.49 -12.80
CA ASP A 168 -1.67 0.72 -14.02
C ASP A 168 -2.26 -0.68 -13.88
N ALA A 169 -2.00 -1.36 -12.76
CA ALA A 169 -2.55 -2.68 -12.47
C ALA A 169 -4.08 -2.69 -12.33
N LEU A 170 -4.66 -1.62 -11.78
CA LEU A 170 -6.12 -1.46 -11.64
C LEU A 170 -6.77 -0.82 -12.86
N SER A 171 -5.99 -0.31 -13.81
CA SER A 171 -6.52 0.25 -15.03
C SER A 171 -7.16 -0.87 -15.83
N PHE A 172 -8.48 -0.77 -16.02
CA PHE A 172 -9.21 -1.71 -16.86
C PHE A 172 -8.56 -1.61 -18.24
N ALA A 173 -8.01 -2.71 -18.77
CA ALA A 173 -7.58 -2.76 -20.16
C ALA A 173 -8.81 -2.36 -20.99
N SER A 174 -8.85 -1.11 -21.46
CA SER A 174 -9.87 -0.71 -22.41
C SER A 174 -9.59 -1.60 -23.61
N GLY A 175 -10.37 -2.67 -23.76
CA GLY A 175 -10.35 -3.51 -24.93
C GLY A 175 -10.62 -2.59 -26.11
N GLY A 176 -9.52 -2.11 -26.70
CA GLY A 176 -9.50 -1.46 -27.99
C GLY A 176 -9.89 -2.52 -28.99
N SER A 177 -11.20 -2.65 -29.19
CA SER A 177 -11.80 -3.12 -30.42
C SER A 177 -11.27 -2.23 -31.55
N SER A 178 -10.17 -2.63 -32.17
CA SER A 178 -9.84 -2.29 -33.55
C SER A 178 -9.03 -3.44 -34.14
N LYS A 179 -9.73 -4.50 -34.50
CA LYS A 179 -9.42 -5.25 -35.70
C LYS A 179 -10.62 -5.05 -36.63
N GLU A 180 -10.43 -4.16 -37.59
CA GLU A 180 -11.15 -4.19 -38.87
C GLU A 180 -10.88 -5.52 -39.59
#